data_AF-A0A3B8S6P2-F1
#
_entry.id   AF-A0A3B8S6P2-F1
#
_cell.length_a   1.000
_cell.length_b   1.000
_cell.length_c   1.000
_cell.angle_alpha   90.00
_cell.angle_beta   90.00
_cell.angle_gamma   90.00
#
_symmetry.space_group_name_H-M   'P 1'
#
loop_
_entity.id
_entity.type
_entity.pdbx_description
1 polymer ?
#
loop_
_entity_poly.entity_id
_entity_poly.type
_entity_poly.pdbx_seq_one_letter_code
_entity_poly.pdbx_strand_id
1 'polypeptide(L)'
;GKGGLLTSDYWRLLLQVLLAVLLMVAVIVWLLPELSSWAAASWTARCYDLSMLCIAGLTTYLIALWVLGVRVQQFKSPEAG
;
A
#
# COMPACT_ATOMS: atom_id res chain seq x y z
N GLY A 1 35.00 4.02 -5.84
CA GLY A 1 33.97 4.10 -6.89
C GLY A 1 32.60 3.98 -6.27
N LYS A 2 31.80 5.05 -6.31
CA LYS A 2 30.53 5.22 -5.58
C LYS A 2 29.30 4.74 -6.38
N GLY A 3 29.39 3.57 -7.04
CA GLY A 3 28.38 3.13 -8.03
C GLY A 3 27.63 1.84 -7.74
N GLY A 4 27.99 1.06 -6.72
CA GLY A 4 27.51 -0.33 -6.60
C GLY A 4 26.63 -0.67 -5.39
N LEU A 5 26.52 0.21 -4.39
CA LEU A 5 25.92 -0.11 -3.08
C LEU A 5 24.47 0.37 -2.90
N LEU A 6 23.85 0.99 -3.92
CA LEU A 6 22.49 1.55 -3.83
C LEU A 6 21.45 0.83 -4.69
N THR A 7 21.82 -0.13 -5.55
CA THR A 7 20.85 -0.68 -6.52
C THR A 7 20.12 -1.91 -6.00
N SER A 8 20.80 -2.90 -5.43
CA SER A 8 20.16 -4.20 -5.14
C SER A 8 19.15 -4.14 -3.99
N ASP A 9 19.51 -3.51 -2.86
CA ASP A 9 18.59 -3.38 -1.72
C ASP A 9 17.45 -2.41 -2.02
N TYR A 10 17.74 -1.29 -2.70
CA TYR A 10 16.71 -0.36 -3.16
C TYR A 10 15.74 -1.02 -4.15
N TRP A 11 16.24 -1.82 -5.10
CA TRP A 11 15.40 -2.54 -6.05
C TRP A 11 14.52 -3.59 -5.38
N ARG A 12 15.06 -4.30 -4.37
CA ARG A 12 14.29 -5.25 -3.55
C ARG A 12 13.17 -4.53 -2.78
N LEU A 13 13.47 -3.40 -2.15
CA LEU A 13 12.47 -2.57 -1.47
C LEU A 13 11.40 -2.06 -2.45
N LEU A 14 11.81 -1.60 -3.62
CA LEU A 14 10.90 -1.12 -4.66
C LEU A 14 9.95 -2.23 -5.12
N LEU A 15 10.46 -3.45 -5.35
CA LEU A 15 9.64 -4.61 -5.69
C LEU A 15 8.70 -5.02 -4.55
N GLN A 16 9.14 -4.97 -3.29
CA GLN A 16 8.30 -5.26 -2.12
C GLN A 16 7.16 -4.23 -1.99
N VAL A 17 7.46 -2.94 -2.14
CA VAL A 17 6.45 -1.88 -2.14
C VAL A 17 5.49 -2.05 -3.31
N LEU A 18 6.00 -2.32 -4.51
CA LEU A 18 5.16 -2.54 -5.69
C LEU A 18 4.22 -3.74 -5.49
N LEU A 19 4.72 -4.84 -4.92
CA LEU A 19 3.90 -6.00 -4.58
C LEU A 19 2.85 -5.66 -3.51
N ALA A 20 3.21 -4.91 -2.47
CA ALA A 20 2.27 -4.47 -1.44
C ALA A 20 1.18 -3.56 -2.02
N VAL A 21 1.51 -2.66 -2.95
CA VAL A 21 0.55 -1.81 -3.66
C VAL A 21 -0.37 -2.67 -4.54
N LEU A 22 0.17 -3.64 -5.28
CA LEU A 22 -0.65 -4.55 -6.10
C LEU A 22 -1.64 -5.35 -5.24
N LEU A 23 -1.22 -5.83 -4.08
CA LEU A 23 -2.10 -6.52 -3.13
C LEU A 23 -3.18 -5.58 -2.57
N MET A 24 -2.81 -4.36 -2.20
CA MET A 24 -3.76 -3.34 -1.75
C MET A 24 -4.81 -3.06 -2.82
N VAL A 25 -4.39 -2.85 -4.08
CA VAL A 25 -5.29 -2.58 -5.20
C VAL A 25 -6.22 -3.78 -5.44
N ALA A 26 -5.69 -5.01 -5.42
CA ALA A 26 -6.50 -6.21 -5.59
C ALA A 26 -7.61 -6.33 -4.52
N VAL A 27 -7.28 -6.06 -3.26
CA VAL A 27 -8.26 -6.07 -2.16
C VAL A 27 -9.29 -4.95 -2.32
N ILE A 28 -8.86 -3.72 -2.64
CA ILE A 28 -9.79 -2.60 -2.87
C ILE A 28 -10.74 -2.91 -4.03
N VAL A 29 -10.23 -3.44 -5.14
CA VAL A 29 -11.06 -3.80 -6.31
C VAL A 29 -12.05 -4.91 -5.95
N TRP A 30 -11.66 -5.86 -5.11
CA TRP A 30 -12.56 -6.92 -4.66
C TRP A 30 -13.65 -6.38 -3.71
N LEU A 31 -13.31 -5.45 -2.82
CA LEU A 31 -14.29 -4.81 -1.93
C LEU A 31 -15.11 -3.70 -2.59
N LEU A 32 -14.75 -3.28 -3.80
CA LEU A 32 -15.35 -2.13 -4.46
C LEU A 32 -16.84 -2.41 -4.74
N PRO A 33 -17.77 -1.63 -4.16
CA PRO A 33 -19.19 -1.83 -4.42
C PRO A 33 -19.52 -1.50 -5.89
N GLU A 34 -20.52 -2.19 -6.43
CA GLU A 34 -20.98 -1.92 -7.79
C GLU A 34 -21.44 -0.46 -7.97
N LEU A 35 -21.25 0.07 -9.18
CA LEU A 35 -21.57 1.47 -9.50
C LEU A 35 -23.06 1.81 -9.25
N SER A 36 -23.94 0.83 -9.45
CA SER A 36 -25.37 0.90 -9.14
C SER A 36 -25.63 1.13 -7.64
N SER A 37 -24.86 0.47 -6.78
CA SER A 37 -24.94 0.63 -5.32
C SER A 37 -24.53 2.03 -4.89
N TRP A 38 -23.44 2.58 -5.45
CA TRP A 38 -23.02 3.96 -5.20
C TRP A 38 -24.06 4.98 -5.67
N ALA A 39 -24.67 4.75 -6.83
CA ALA A 39 -25.69 5.64 -7.39
C ALA A 39 -26.94 5.70 -6.50
N ALA A 40 -27.37 4.57 -5.94
CA ALA A 40 -28.53 4.47 -5.06
C ALA A 40 -28.22 4.86 -3.59
N ALA A 41 -26.96 4.83 -3.17
CA ALA A 41 -26.55 5.14 -1.81
C ALA A 41 -26.75 6.61 -1.43
N SER A 42 -27.19 6.86 -0.20
CA SER A 42 -27.23 8.18 0.40
C SER A 42 -25.82 8.72 0.67
N TRP A 43 -25.69 10.04 0.86
CA TRP A 43 -24.39 10.68 1.10
C TRP A 43 -23.61 10.08 2.28
N THR A 44 -24.30 9.78 3.38
CA THR A 44 -23.69 9.16 4.57
C THR A 44 -23.20 7.75 4.31
N ALA A 45 -23.97 6.93 3.58
CA ALA A 45 -23.57 5.58 3.20
C ALA A 45 -22.32 5.61 2.30
N ARG A 46 -22.27 6.53 1.32
CA ARG A 46 -21.08 6.73 0.48
C ARG A 46 -19.84 7.06 1.31
N CYS A 47 -19.94 7.98 2.27
CA CYS A 47 -18.81 8.32 3.15
C CYS A 47 -18.35 7.12 3.99
N TYR A 48 -19.30 6.30 4.47
CA TYR A 48 -19.00 5.10 5.24
C TYR A 48 -18.25 4.06 4.40
N ASP A 49 -18.77 3.72 3.22
CA ASP A 49 -18.16 2.76 2.31
C ASP A 49 -16.75 3.20 1.89
N LEU A 50 -16.58 4.49 1.59
CA LEU A 50 -15.28 5.06 1.21
C LEU A 50 -14.28 5.02 2.37
N SER A 51 -14.73 5.31 3.59
CA SER A 51 -13.90 5.20 4.80
C SER A 51 -13.48 3.75 5.04
N MET A 52 -14.40 2.80 4.85
CA MET A 52 -14.12 1.37 5.01
C MET A 52 -13.12 0.88 3.96
N LEU A 53 -13.25 1.28 2.70
CA LEU A 53 -12.29 0.99 1.63
C LEU A 53 -10.91 1.57 1.93
N CYS A 54 -10.83 2.81 2.41
CA CYS A 54 -9.56 3.44 2.81
C CYS A 54 -8.87 2.67 3.94
N ILE A 55 -9.61 2.29 4.98
CA ILE A 55 -9.07 1.52 6.11
C ILE A 55 -8.64 0.12 5.66
N ALA A 56 -9.45 -0.55 4.84
CA ALA A 56 -9.12 -1.88 4.30
C ALA A 56 -7.87 -1.84 3.40
N GLY A 57 -7.75 -0.82 2.55
CA GLY A 57 -6.56 -0.60 1.73
C GLY A 57 -5.31 -0.35 2.58
N LEU A 58 -5.40 0.58 3.53
CA LEU A 58 -4.28 0.92 4.42
C LEU A 58 -3.83 -0.30 5.24
N THR A 59 -4.76 -1.03 5.85
CA THR A 59 -4.44 -2.22 6.65
C THR A 59 -3.80 -3.31 5.80
N THR A 60 -4.32 -3.56 4.60
CA THR A 60 -3.74 -4.53 3.66
C THR A 60 -2.32 -4.15 3.27
N TYR A 61 -2.08 -2.86 2.94
CA TYR A 61 -0.74 -2.38 2.58
C TYR A 61 0.25 -2.55 3.74
N LEU A 62 -0.13 -2.16 4.96
CA LEU A 62 0.72 -2.30 6.14
C LEU A 62 1.02 -3.77 6.46
N ILE A 63 0.01 -4.64 6.38
CA ILE A 63 0.18 -6.10 6.58
C ILE A 63 1.11 -6.67 5.50
N ALA A 64 0.91 -6.31 4.23
CA ALA A 64 1.76 -6.78 3.13
C ALA A 64 3.22 -6.36 3.33
N LEU A 65 3.47 -5.09 3.67
CA LEU A 65 4.83 -4.61 3.99
C LEU A 65 5.44 -5.33 5.20
N TRP A 66 4.62 -5.59 6.23
CA TRP A 66 5.06 -6.29 7.43
C TRP A 66 5.44 -7.75 7.13
N VAL A 67 4.61 -8.46 6.35
CA VAL A 67 4.88 -9.84 5.89
C VAL A 67 6.10 -9.90 4.98
N LEU A 68 6.28 -8.90 4.10
CA LEU A 68 7.46 -8.79 3.23
C LEU A 68 8.74 -8.44 4.00
N GLY A 69 8.66 -8.19 5.31
CA GLY A 69 9.80 -7.94 6.17
C GLY A 69 10.45 -6.58 5.94
N VAL A 70 9.69 -5.60 5.41
CA VAL A 70 10.18 -4.23 5.19
C VAL A 70 10.44 -3.59 6.55
N ARG A 71 11.70 -3.61 7.00
CA ARG A 71 12.12 -2.90 8.21
C ARG A 71 12.20 -1.41 7.90
N VAL A 72 11.54 -0.59 8.72
CA VAL A 72 11.56 0.89 8.65
C VAL A 72 12.99 1.45 8.68
N GLN A 73 13.94 0.69 9.20
CA GLN A 73 15.38 1.00 9.22
C GLN A 73 16.02 1.07 7.81
N GLN A 74 15.40 0.51 6.78
CA GLN A 74 15.85 0.58 5.38
C GLN A 74 15.56 1.95 4.73
N PHE A 75 14.66 2.75 5.31
CA PHE A 75 14.40 4.13 4.89
C PHE A 75 15.36 5.13 5.54
N LYS A 76 16.32 4.67 6.35
CA LYS A 76 17.30 5.54 6.99
C LYS A 76 18.34 5.95 5.93
N SER A 77 18.24 7.19 5.46
CA SER A 77 19.22 7.80 4.55
C SER A 77 20.63 7.71 5.17
N PRO A 78 21.68 7.41 4.38
CA PRO A 78 23.06 7.33 4.86
C PRO A 78 23.68 8.72 5.12
N GLU A 79 22.96 9.61 5.82
CA GLU A 79 23.39 11.00 6.05
C GLU A 79 23.21 11.39 7.53
N ALA A 80 24.17 10.97 8.35
CA ALA A 80 24.63 11.68 9.54
C ALA A 80 25.84 10.92 10.12
N GLY A 81 27.00 11.15 9.52
CA GLY A 81 28.30 10.60 9.95
C GLY A 81 29.40 11.06 9.01
#